data_AF-A0A969DXS3-F1
#
_entry.id   AF-A0A969DXS3-F1
#
_cell.length_a   1.000
_cell.length_b   1.000
_cell.length_c   1.000
_cell.angle_alpha   90.00
_cell.angle_beta   90.00
_cell.angle_gamma   90.00
#
_symmetry.space_group_name_H-M   'P 1'
#
loop_
_entity.id
_entity.type
_entity.pdbx_description
1 polymer ?
#
loop_
_entity_poly.entity_id
_entity_poly.type
_entity_poly.pdbx_seq_one_letter_code
_entity_poly.pdbx_strand_id
1 'polypeptide(L)'
;MAGSASGSRLDSAASVGAGAITVLLRDRMAARSLPSFRALAQTAGISEAQVLKLRRGQAAQMRLATLQKLAAALEISLVELLKLGQVEALTAGPGLVDVDSKFDSPSPRELALGGECDRLQQQLTHQEQTLRQQFQQDSLYILETWMKNWPRVVHAVEGDRPDLLAAKVLPLVKPLEQLLAAWGVVAIGCVGKSLAYDPQWHQLIQGSAQAGEAVTVTRPGYRQGDRLLHRAEVKA
;
A
#
# COMPACT_ATOMS: atom_id res chain seq x y z
N MET A 1 -57.18 38.97 45.49
CA MET A 1 -57.02 37.53 45.19
C MET A 1 -57.19 37.37 43.68
N ALA A 2 -56.32 36.77 42.89
CA ALA A 2 -55.04 36.11 43.08
C ALA A 2 -54.28 36.20 41.73
N GLY A 3 -52.96 36.24 41.77
CA GLY A 3 -52.09 36.28 40.57
C GLY A 3 -51.57 34.91 40.12
N SER A 4 -50.69 34.97 39.11
CA SER A 4 -49.78 33.91 38.61
C SER A 4 -50.44 32.81 37.75
N ALA A 5 -49.85 32.27 36.67
CA ALA A 5 -48.50 32.33 36.13
C ALA A 5 -48.53 32.06 34.61
N SER A 6 -47.79 32.85 33.83
CA SER A 6 -47.29 32.45 32.51
C SER A 6 -45.87 31.90 32.69
N GLY A 7 -45.63 30.67 32.27
CA GLY A 7 -44.29 30.08 32.30
C GLY A 7 -44.27 28.67 31.71
N SER A 8 -43.18 28.38 30.99
CA SER A 8 -42.68 27.06 30.60
C SER A 8 -43.49 26.22 29.61
N ARG A 9 -43.27 26.43 28.30
CA ARG A 9 -43.31 25.33 27.30
C ARG A 9 -42.19 25.36 26.24
N LEU A 10 -41.25 26.32 26.30
CA LEU A 10 -40.13 26.41 25.34
C LEU A 10 -38.86 25.63 25.76
N ASP A 11 -38.74 25.15 26.99
CA ASP A 11 -37.49 24.54 27.48
C ASP A 11 -37.37 23.02 27.30
N SER A 12 -38.43 22.32 26.89
CA SER A 12 -38.43 20.84 26.89
C SER A 12 -37.72 20.24 25.66
N ALA A 13 -37.87 20.86 24.48
CA ALA A 13 -37.32 20.35 23.21
C ALA A 13 -35.80 20.56 23.07
N ALA A 14 -35.24 21.62 23.67
CA ALA A 14 -33.80 21.90 23.64
C ALA A 14 -32.98 20.91 24.50
N SER A 15 -33.60 20.20 25.44
CA SER A 15 -32.89 19.28 26.35
C SER A 15 -32.59 17.91 25.74
N VAL A 16 -33.35 17.49 24.73
CA VAL A 16 -33.26 16.14 24.14
C VAL A 16 -32.15 16.06 23.07
N GLY A 17 -31.95 17.12 22.28
CA GLY A 17 -30.91 17.20 21.25
C GLY A 17 -29.49 17.43 21.79
N ALA A 18 -29.35 18.27 22.83
CA ALA A 18 -28.09 18.52 23.52
C ALA A 18 -27.47 17.26 24.16
N GLY A 19 -28.31 16.24 24.43
CA GLY A 19 -27.90 14.92 24.90
C GLY A 19 -27.12 14.13 23.86
N ALA A 20 -27.57 14.12 22.60
CA ALA A 20 -26.97 13.31 21.53
C ALA A 20 -25.56 13.80 21.15
N ILE A 21 -25.37 15.12 21.04
CA ILE A 21 -24.05 15.73 20.77
C ILE A 21 -23.11 15.46 21.95
N THR A 22 -23.61 15.51 23.19
CA THR A 22 -22.80 15.23 24.38
C THR A 22 -22.32 13.77 24.43
N VAL A 23 -23.14 12.80 24.00
CA VAL A 23 -22.75 11.38 23.92
C VAL A 23 -21.69 11.18 22.85
N LEU A 24 -21.90 11.72 21.66
CA LEU A 24 -20.99 11.56 20.53
C LEU A 24 -19.63 12.25 20.75
N LEU A 25 -19.61 13.40 21.42
CA LEU A 25 -18.37 14.03 21.88
C LEU A 25 -17.65 13.20 22.94
N ARG A 26 -18.39 12.54 23.83
CA ARG A 26 -17.81 11.67 24.86
C ARG A 26 -17.13 10.44 24.23
N ASP A 27 -17.73 9.84 23.21
CA ASP A 27 -17.15 8.70 22.50
C ASP A 27 -15.83 9.09 21.80
N ARG A 28 -15.78 10.28 21.20
CA ARG A 28 -14.55 10.82 20.58
C ARG A 28 -13.49 11.22 21.59
N MET A 29 -13.88 11.71 22.75
CA MET A 29 -12.95 11.97 23.86
C MET A 29 -12.40 10.67 24.47
N ALA A 30 -13.21 9.62 24.57
CA ALA A 30 -12.80 8.31 25.05
C ALA A 30 -11.77 7.65 24.12
N ALA A 31 -11.93 7.80 22.81
CA ALA A 31 -10.95 7.35 21.81
C ALA A 31 -9.58 8.07 21.91
N ARG A 32 -9.51 9.18 22.66
CA ARG A 32 -8.35 10.08 22.73
C ARG A 32 -7.84 10.28 24.16
N SER A 33 -8.28 9.42 25.09
CA SER A 33 -7.89 9.45 26.51
C SER A 33 -8.12 10.80 27.19
N LEU A 34 -9.13 11.58 26.76
CA LEU A 34 -9.49 12.85 27.39
C LEU A 34 -10.51 12.59 28.51
N PRO A 35 -10.14 12.74 29.80
CA PRO A 35 -10.96 12.26 30.92
C PRO A 35 -12.17 13.15 31.21
N SER A 36 -12.19 14.39 30.70
CA SER A 36 -13.28 15.33 30.96
C SER A 36 -13.38 16.43 29.91
N PHE A 37 -14.56 17.06 29.83
CA PHE A 37 -14.80 18.19 28.92
C PHE A 37 -13.95 19.42 29.28
N ARG A 38 -13.50 19.50 30.54
CA ARG A 38 -12.52 20.49 31.01
C ARG A 38 -11.14 20.21 30.45
N ALA A 39 -10.72 18.94 30.44
CA ALA A 39 -9.47 18.54 29.78
C ALA A 39 -9.52 18.84 28.28
N LEU A 40 -10.66 18.62 27.61
CA LEU A 40 -10.85 19.02 26.21
C LEU A 40 -10.71 20.54 26.01
N ALA A 41 -11.31 21.37 26.87
CA ALA A 41 -11.19 22.83 26.80
C ALA A 41 -9.72 23.28 26.99
N GLN A 42 -9.01 22.64 27.91
CA GLN A 42 -7.61 22.94 28.21
C GLN A 42 -6.67 22.52 27.07
N THR A 43 -6.86 21.33 26.50
CA THR A 43 -6.08 20.83 25.35
C THR A 43 -6.34 21.65 24.09
N ALA A 44 -7.58 22.11 23.87
CA ALA A 44 -7.91 22.97 22.75
C ALA A 44 -7.54 24.46 22.98
N GLY A 45 -7.18 24.85 24.20
CA GLY A 45 -6.88 26.26 24.55
C GLY A 45 -8.09 27.20 24.38
N ILE A 46 -9.27 26.74 24.79
CA ILE A 46 -10.56 27.43 24.67
C ILE A 46 -11.29 27.48 26.02
N SER A 47 -12.33 28.33 26.14
CA SER A 47 -13.09 28.40 27.39
C SER A 47 -14.09 27.25 27.53
N GLU A 48 -14.35 26.81 28.76
CA GLU A 48 -15.35 25.76 29.04
C GLU A 48 -16.76 26.17 28.56
N ALA A 49 -17.05 27.47 28.55
CA ALA A 49 -18.28 28.01 27.98
C ALA A 49 -18.41 27.74 26.48
N GLN A 50 -17.29 27.67 25.74
CA GLN A 50 -17.28 27.32 24.31
C GLN A 50 -17.54 25.82 24.08
N VAL A 51 -17.05 24.96 24.98
CA VAL A 51 -17.38 23.53 24.97
C VAL A 51 -18.86 23.30 25.32
N LEU A 52 -19.40 24.08 26.26
CA LEU A 52 -20.82 24.02 26.60
C LEU A 52 -21.72 24.49 25.45
N LYS A 53 -21.30 25.54 24.71
CA LYS A 53 -22.00 25.99 23.49
C LYS A 53 -22.01 24.92 22.41
N LEU A 54 -20.88 24.23 22.20
CA LEU A 54 -20.80 23.09 21.29
C LEU A 54 -21.76 21.96 21.68
N ARG A 55 -21.81 21.62 22.98
CA ARG A 55 -22.72 20.60 23.52
C ARG A 55 -24.20 20.96 23.40
N ARG A 56 -24.52 22.24 23.29
CA ARG A 56 -25.88 22.77 23.07
C ARG A 56 -26.20 22.99 21.58
N GLY A 57 -25.41 22.41 20.67
CA GLY A 57 -25.58 22.54 19.22
C GLY A 57 -25.33 23.95 18.66
N GLN A 58 -24.77 24.87 19.45
CA GLN A 58 -24.53 26.26 19.03
C GLN A 58 -23.20 26.43 18.28
N ALA A 59 -22.75 25.37 17.59
CA ALA A 59 -21.47 25.35 16.85
C ALA A 59 -21.41 26.46 15.78
N ALA A 60 -22.54 26.74 15.13
CA ALA A 60 -22.67 27.79 14.10
C ALA A 60 -22.46 29.22 14.63
N GLN A 61 -22.59 29.44 15.94
CA GLN A 61 -22.40 30.76 16.58
C GLN A 61 -20.97 30.95 17.10
N MET A 62 -20.09 29.97 16.91
CA MET A 62 -18.69 30.01 17.34
C MET A 62 -17.80 30.56 16.23
N ARG A 63 -16.71 31.23 16.62
CA ARG A 63 -15.70 31.68 15.65
C ARG A 63 -15.00 30.45 15.05
N LEU A 64 -14.72 30.51 13.74
CA LEU A 64 -14.03 29.44 13.00
C LEU A 64 -12.71 29.02 13.65
N ALA A 65 -11.93 29.99 14.13
CA ALA A 65 -10.67 29.73 14.84
C ALA A 65 -10.85 28.89 16.12
N THR A 66 -11.99 29.02 16.81
CA THR A 66 -12.33 28.22 18.00
C THR A 66 -12.74 26.81 17.60
N LEU A 67 -13.48 26.66 16.49
CA LEU A 67 -13.86 25.36 15.94
C LEU A 67 -12.66 24.58 15.39
N GLN A 68 -11.70 25.26 14.77
CA GLN A 68 -10.44 24.65 14.32
C GLN A 68 -9.61 24.12 15.48
N LYS A 69 -9.51 24.88 16.58
CA LYS A 69 -8.82 24.42 17.80
C LYS A 69 -9.50 23.20 18.44
N LEU A 70 -10.83 23.16 18.42
CA LEU A 70 -11.61 22.00 18.86
C LEU A 70 -11.40 20.77 17.96
N ALA A 71 -11.46 20.96 16.65
CA ALA A 71 -11.23 19.91 15.65
C ALA A 71 -9.81 19.34 15.79
N ALA A 72 -8.81 20.20 15.97
CA ALA A 72 -7.42 19.80 16.20
C ALA A 72 -7.24 19.01 17.51
N ALA A 73 -7.85 19.45 18.61
CA ALA A 73 -7.78 18.72 19.89
C ALA A 73 -8.47 17.36 19.83
N LEU A 74 -9.54 17.25 19.03
CA LEU A 74 -10.27 16.00 18.81
C LEU A 74 -9.68 15.14 17.67
N GLU A 75 -8.67 15.64 16.93
CA GLU A 75 -8.10 15.02 15.72
C GLU A 75 -9.14 14.62 14.67
N ILE A 76 -10.19 15.41 14.54
CA ILE A 76 -11.20 15.24 13.49
C ILE A 76 -11.10 16.38 12.49
N SER A 77 -11.58 16.16 11.27
CA SER A 77 -11.65 17.23 10.31
C SER A 77 -12.66 18.30 10.78
N LEU A 78 -12.38 19.56 10.42
CA LEU A 78 -13.31 20.66 10.69
C LEU A 78 -14.68 20.42 10.06
N VAL A 79 -14.70 19.73 8.91
CA VAL A 79 -15.93 19.34 8.20
C VAL A 79 -16.72 18.33 9.02
N GLU A 80 -16.08 17.31 9.59
CA GLU A 80 -16.75 16.36 10.49
C GLU A 80 -17.27 17.04 11.76
N LEU A 81 -16.50 17.93 12.38
CA LEU A 81 -16.95 18.70 13.55
C LEU A 81 -18.22 19.52 13.21
N LEU A 82 -18.27 20.12 12.03
CA LEU A 82 -19.41 20.89 11.55
C LEU A 82 -20.61 20.00 11.21
N LYS A 83 -20.40 18.82 10.60
CA LYS A 83 -21.46 17.83 10.37
C LYS A 83 -22.05 17.36 11.72
N LEU A 84 -21.22 17.15 12.74
CA LEU A 84 -21.64 16.79 14.09
C LEU A 84 -22.44 17.90 14.80
N GLY A 85 -22.07 19.16 14.59
CA GLY A 85 -22.77 20.32 15.17
C GLY A 85 -24.08 20.70 14.46
N GLN A 86 -24.25 20.27 13.19
CA GLN A 86 -25.46 20.53 12.38
C GLN A 86 -26.62 19.57 12.64
N VAL A 87 -26.40 18.49 13.41
CA VAL A 87 -27.44 17.49 13.73
C VAL A 87 -28.66 18.10 14.46
N GLU A 88 -28.53 19.27 15.11
CA GLU A 88 -29.69 20.02 15.65
C GLU A 88 -30.31 21.03 14.66
N ALA A 89 -29.58 21.55 13.67
CA ALA A 89 -30.17 22.48 12.69
C ALA A 89 -31.21 21.79 11.80
N LEU A 90 -31.13 20.47 11.67
CA LEU A 90 -32.04 19.65 10.85
C LEU A 90 -33.34 19.25 11.56
N THR A 91 -33.50 19.52 12.86
CA THR A 91 -34.70 19.10 13.63
C THR A 91 -35.60 20.26 14.10
N ALA A 92 -35.25 21.51 13.80
CA ALA A 92 -36.03 22.69 14.17
C ALA A 92 -36.31 23.63 12.98
N GLY A 93 -37.24 23.24 12.10
CA GLY A 93 -37.94 24.15 11.18
C GLY A 93 -37.98 23.71 9.71
N PRO A 94 -39.16 23.75 9.04
CA PRO A 94 -39.27 23.51 7.60
C PRO A 94 -38.76 24.75 6.86
N GLY A 95 -37.46 24.79 6.61
CA GLY A 95 -36.78 25.87 5.92
C GLY A 95 -35.44 25.37 5.41
N LEU A 96 -35.49 24.39 4.50
CA LEU A 96 -34.36 23.83 3.78
C LEU A 96 -33.62 24.93 3.01
N VAL A 97 -32.66 25.59 3.65
CA VAL A 97 -31.51 26.13 2.94
C VAL A 97 -30.54 24.97 2.73
N ASP A 98 -30.60 24.47 1.51
CA ASP A 98 -29.80 23.43 0.89
C ASP A 98 -28.30 23.76 0.96
N VAL A 99 -27.67 23.48 2.11
CA VAL A 99 -26.21 23.54 2.30
C VAL A 99 -25.58 22.14 2.16
N ASP A 100 -26.40 21.08 2.13
CA ASP A 100 -25.95 19.68 1.98
C ASP A 100 -25.58 19.30 0.53
N SER A 101 -26.02 20.04 -0.48
CA SER A 101 -25.75 19.67 -1.89
C SER A 101 -24.39 20.10 -2.45
N LYS A 102 -23.58 20.90 -1.72
CA LYS A 102 -22.28 21.40 -2.23
C LYS A 102 -21.02 20.74 -1.66
N PHE A 103 -21.12 20.00 -0.56
CA PHE A 103 -19.97 19.36 0.07
C PHE A 103 -19.97 17.82 0.02
N ASP A 104 -21.12 17.18 -0.25
CA ASP A 104 -21.19 15.72 -0.42
C ASP A 104 -21.31 15.25 -1.89
N SER A 105 -21.59 16.17 -2.82
CA SER A 105 -21.51 15.88 -4.24
C SER A 105 -20.09 16.14 -4.73
N PRO A 106 -19.35 15.13 -5.22
CA PRO A 106 -18.02 15.36 -5.79
C PRO A 106 -18.17 16.40 -6.89
N SER A 107 -17.36 17.46 -6.79
CA SER A 107 -17.36 18.52 -7.79
C SER A 107 -17.09 17.92 -9.17
N PRO A 108 -17.56 18.54 -10.28
CA PRO A 108 -17.29 18.04 -11.63
C PRO A 108 -15.80 17.79 -11.90
N ARG A 109 -14.93 18.53 -11.20
CA ARG A 109 -13.48 18.36 -11.25
C ARG A 109 -13.00 17.10 -10.52
N GLU A 110 -13.57 16.77 -9.35
CA GLU A 110 -13.24 15.55 -8.61
C GLU A 110 -13.74 14.29 -9.33
N LEU A 111 -14.92 14.35 -9.96
CA LEU A 111 -15.42 13.28 -10.82
C LEU A 111 -14.54 13.08 -12.06
N ALA A 112 -14.09 14.17 -12.69
CA ALA A 112 -13.17 14.10 -13.82
C ALA A 112 -11.81 13.50 -13.43
N LEU A 113 -11.26 13.92 -12.29
CA LEU A 113 -10.00 13.37 -11.74
C LEU A 113 -10.15 11.88 -11.37
N GLY A 114 -11.29 11.48 -10.78
CA GLY A 114 -11.58 10.08 -10.50
C GLY A 114 -11.60 9.23 -11.77
N GLY A 115 -12.28 9.71 -12.83
CA GLY A 115 -12.29 9.04 -14.13
C GLY A 115 -10.90 8.96 -14.79
N GLU A 116 -10.06 9.99 -14.64
CA GLU A 116 -8.67 9.97 -15.11
C GLU A 116 -7.82 8.94 -14.36
N CYS A 117 -7.95 8.87 -13.02
CA CYS A 117 -7.27 7.88 -12.20
C CYS A 117 -7.67 6.45 -12.59
N ASP A 118 -8.97 6.18 -12.75
CA ASP A 118 -9.48 4.86 -13.15
C ASP A 118 -8.94 4.47 -14.53
N ARG A 119 -8.93 5.40 -15.48
CA ARG A 119 -8.35 5.18 -16.81
C ARG A 119 -6.86 4.85 -16.74
N LEU A 120 -6.08 5.59 -15.94
CA LEU A 120 -4.65 5.32 -15.79
C LEU A 120 -4.39 3.96 -15.12
N GLN A 121 -5.19 3.59 -14.12
CA GLN A 121 -5.11 2.28 -13.47
C GLN A 121 -5.37 1.14 -14.47
N GLN A 122 -6.41 1.29 -15.30
CA GLN A 122 -6.73 0.33 -16.36
C GLN A 122 -5.60 0.25 -17.40
N GLN A 123 -5.03 1.38 -17.78
CA GLN A 123 -3.92 1.43 -18.73
C GLN A 123 -2.67 0.73 -18.19
N LEU A 124 -2.31 0.94 -16.91
CA LEU A 124 -1.19 0.23 -16.27
C LEU A 124 -1.44 -1.28 -16.25
N THR A 125 -2.64 -1.70 -15.85
CA THR A 125 -3.00 -3.13 -15.81
C THR A 125 -2.89 -3.78 -17.20
N HIS A 126 -3.36 -3.07 -18.24
CA HIS A 126 -3.27 -3.55 -19.61
C HIS A 126 -1.81 -3.61 -20.12
N GLN A 127 -0.99 -2.61 -19.78
CA GLN A 127 0.43 -2.61 -20.11
C GLN A 127 1.17 -3.78 -19.44
N GLU A 128 0.92 -4.03 -18.15
CA GLU A 128 1.50 -5.17 -17.44
C GLU A 128 1.14 -6.52 -18.09
N GLN A 129 -0.13 -6.69 -18.47
CA GLN A 129 -0.59 -7.89 -19.17
C GLN A 129 0.10 -8.06 -20.52
N THR A 130 0.22 -6.97 -21.28
CA THR A 130 0.89 -6.95 -22.59
C THR A 130 2.36 -7.33 -22.44
N LEU A 131 3.07 -6.74 -21.49
CA LEU A 131 4.48 -7.05 -21.21
C LEU A 131 4.67 -8.50 -20.78
N ARG A 132 3.77 -9.05 -19.95
CA ARG A 132 3.81 -10.47 -19.57
C ARG A 132 3.62 -11.39 -20.77
N GLN A 133 2.69 -11.07 -21.67
CA GLN A 133 2.45 -11.86 -22.88
C GLN A 133 3.66 -11.80 -23.81
N GLN A 134 4.22 -10.60 -24.06
CA GLN A 134 5.43 -10.42 -24.86
C GLN A 134 6.60 -11.22 -24.30
N PHE A 135 6.86 -11.10 -22.99
CA PHE A 135 7.90 -11.87 -22.32
C PHE A 135 7.74 -13.39 -22.50
N GLN A 136 6.51 -13.90 -22.38
CA GLN A 136 6.22 -15.31 -22.61
C GLN A 136 6.48 -15.72 -24.06
N GLN A 137 6.03 -14.90 -25.02
CA GLN A 137 6.21 -15.14 -26.45
C GLN A 137 7.69 -15.17 -26.83
N ASP A 138 8.47 -14.20 -26.35
CA ASP A 138 9.90 -14.09 -26.61
C ASP A 138 10.67 -15.27 -26.00
N SER A 139 10.29 -15.68 -24.79
CA SER A 139 10.87 -16.85 -24.12
C SER A 139 10.58 -18.14 -24.90
N LEU A 140 9.35 -18.32 -25.39
CA LEU A 140 8.96 -19.47 -26.21
C LEU A 140 9.68 -19.49 -27.56
N TYR A 141 9.88 -18.33 -28.18
CA TYR A 141 10.62 -18.22 -29.43
C TYR A 141 12.06 -18.71 -29.28
N ILE A 142 12.75 -18.31 -28.22
CA ILE A 142 14.10 -18.79 -27.91
C ILE A 142 14.08 -20.31 -27.66
N LEU A 143 13.12 -20.79 -26.87
CA LEU A 143 13.02 -22.20 -26.48
C LEU A 143 12.47 -23.13 -27.57
N GLU A 144 11.99 -22.63 -28.70
CA GLU A 144 11.32 -23.41 -29.74
C GLU A 144 12.16 -24.61 -30.21
N THR A 145 13.46 -24.38 -30.44
CA THR A 145 14.39 -25.43 -30.89
C THR A 145 14.58 -26.50 -29.82
N TRP A 146 14.63 -26.11 -28.54
CA TRP A 146 14.71 -27.07 -27.44
C TRP A 146 13.43 -27.89 -27.33
N MET A 147 12.26 -27.24 -27.35
CA MET A 147 10.96 -27.90 -27.25
C MET A 147 10.72 -28.94 -28.36
N LYS A 148 11.15 -28.65 -29.60
CA LYS A 148 11.01 -29.57 -30.73
C LYS A 148 11.92 -30.80 -30.63
N ASN A 149 13.12 -30.63 -30.10
CA ASN A 149 14.17 -31.65 -30.18
C ASN A 149 14.37 -32.44 -28.88
N TRP A 150 14.07 -31.85 -27.72
CA TRP A 150 14.23 -32.51 -26.43
C TRP A 150 13.43 -33.83 -26.33
N PRO A 151 12.14 -33.89 -26.70
CA PRO A 151 11.39 -35.15 -26.65
C PRO A 151 11.98 -36.25 -27.54
N ARG A 152 12.58 -35.89 -28.67
CA ARG A 152 13.25 -36.84 -29.57
C ARG A 152 14.50 -37.44 -28.94
N VAL A 153 15.25 -36.63 -28.20
CA VAL A 153 16.42 -37.11 -27.45
C VAL A 153 16.01 -38.02 -26.31
N VAL A 154 14.97 -37.67 -25.56
CA VAL A 154 14.43 -38.53 -24.49
C VAL A 154 14.03 -39.89 -25.05
N HIS A 155 13.21 -39.91 -26.11
CA HIS A 155 12.81 -41.16 -26.76
C HIS A 155 14.01 -41.98 -27.26
N ALA A 156 14.99 -41.32 -27.88
CA ALA A 156 16.19 -42.00 -28.38
C ALA A 156 17.02 -42.61 -27.25
N VAL A 157 17.12 -41.97 -26.08
CA VAL A 157 17.88 -42.50 -24.93
C VAL A 157 17.13 -43.65 -24.26
N GLU A 158 15.81 -43.57 -24.14
CA GLU A 158 15.01 -44.59 -23.46
C GLU A 158 14.80 -45.87 -24.30
N GLY A 159 14.68 -45.74 -25.63
CA GLY A 159 14.35 -46.86 -26.52
C GLY A 159 15.51 -47.36 -27.36
N ASP A 160 16.16 -46.47 -28.12
CA ASP A 160 16.99 -46.87 -29.26
C ASP A 160 18.50 -46.85 -28.97
N ARG A 161 18.96 -45.91 -28.13
CA ARG A 161 20.37 -45.54 -27.92
C ARG A 161 20.60 -45.01 -26.51
N PRO A 162 20.61 -45.89 -25.49
CA PRO A 162 20.90 -45.50 -24.11
C PRO A 162 22.31 -44.90 -23.95
N ASP A 163 23.26 -45.29 -24.80
CA ASP A 163 24.65 -44.81 -24.77
C ASP A 163 24.87 -43.53 -25.59
N LEU A 164 23.83 -42.70 -25.74
CA LEU A 164 23.92 -41.45 -26.49
C LEU A 164 25.02 -40.55 -25.89
N LEU A 165 26.02 -40.22 -26.70
CA LEU A 165 27.12 -39.34 -26.28
C LEU A 165 26.57 -37.99 -25.77
N ALA A 166 26.93 -37.61 -24.55
CA ALA A 166 26.53 -36.33 -23.94
C ALA A 166 26.87 -35.11 -24.82
N ALA A 167 27.95 -35.20 -25.60
CA ALA A 167 28.33 -34.19 -26.58
C ALA A 167 27.23 -33.90 -27.63
N LYS A 168 26.36 -34.88 -27.93
CA LYS A 168 25.21 -34.70 -28.84
C LYS A 168 24.03 -34.01 -28.18
N VAL A 169 23.98 -34.00 -26.85
CA VAL A 169 22.91 -33.35 -26.06
C VAL A 169 23.26 -31.90 -25.75
N LEU A 170 24.55 -31.57 -25.57
CA LEU A 170 25.02 -30.20 -25.26
C LEU A 170 24.42 -29.08 -26.14
N PRO A 171 24.29 -29.23 -27.48
CA PRO A 171 23.70 -28.18 -28.31
C PRO A 171 22.25 -27.82 -27.93
N LEU A 172 21.50 -28.74 -27.31
CA LEU A 172 20.15 -28.49 -26.84
C LEU A 172 20.09 -27.58 -25.61
N VAL A 173 21.22 -27.37 -24.92
CA VAL A 173 21.27 -26.47 -23.77
C VAL A 173 21.44 -25.00 -24.21
N LYS A 174 21.93 -24.75 -25.43
CA LYS A 174 22.18 -23.39 -25.95
C LYS A 174 20.97 -22.45 -25.88
N PRO A 175 19.73 -22.86 -26.25
CA PRO A 175 18.56 -22.00 -26.10
C PRO A 175 18.33 -21.55 -24.65
N LEU A 176 18.62 -22.40 -23.68
CA LEU A 176 18.51 -22.05 -22.26
C LEU A 176 19.58 -21.04 -21.85
N GLU A 177 20.83 -21.23 -22.30
CA GLU A 177 21.92 -20.27 -22.07
C GLU A 177 21.60 -18.89 -22.67
N GLN A 178 21.04 -18.87 -23.88
CA GLN A 178 20.58 -17.65 -24.55
C GLN A 178 19.46 -16.97 -23.78
N LEU A 179 18.50 -17.74 -23.25
CA LEU A 179 17.40 -17.20 -22.45
C LEU A 179 17.90 -16.57 -21.14
N LEU A 180 18.81 -17.25 -20.44
CA LEU A 180 19.43 -16.73 -19.22
C LEU A 180 20.23 -15.45 -19.51
N ALA A 181 20.98 -15.41 -20.61
CA ALA A 181 21.70 -14.21 -21.04
C ALA A 181 20.75 -13.06 -21.38
N ALA A 182 19.64 -13.33 -22.08
CA ALA A 182 18.61 -12.33 -22.40
C ALA A 182 17.96 -11.74 -21.14
N TRP A 183 17.85 -12.52 -20.07
CA TRP A 183 17.37 -12.06 -18.76
C TRP A 183 18.44 -11.35 -17.92
N GLY A 184 19.67 -11.22 -18.44
CA GLY A 184 20.79 -10.60 -17.73
C GLY A 184 21.36 -11.46 -16.61
N VAL A 185 21.13 -12.77 -16.65
CA VAL A 185 21.71 -13.72 -15.70
C VAL A 185 23.14 -14.04 -16.14
N VAL A 186 24.10 -13.81 -15.24
CA VAL A 186 25.53 -13.98 -15.48
C VAL A 186 26.10 -14.96 -14.47
N ALA A 187 26.91 -15.91 -14.96
CA ALA A 187 27.62 -16.85 -14.13
C ALA A 187 28.77 -16.17 -13.36
N ILE A 188 28.92 -16.55 -12.10
CA ILE A 188 30.02 -16.14 -11.24
C ILE A 188 31.08 -17.24 -11.31
N GLY A 189 32.07 -17.01 -12.18
CA GLY A 189 33.15 -17.95 -12.45
C GLY A 189 32.73 -19.14 -13.33
N CYS A 190 33.73 -19.91 -13.75
CA CYS A 190 33.54 -21.12 -14.55
C CYS A 190 34.12 -22.32 -13.80
N VAL A 191 33.44 -23.46 -13.85
CA VAL A 191 33.89 -24.69 -13.18
C VAL A 191 35.33 -25.03 -13.56
N GLY A 192 36.16 -25.32 -12.57
CA GLY A 192 37.56 -25.67 -12.72
C GLY A 192 38.49 -24.49 -13.03
N LYS A 193 37.98 -23.25 -13.13
CA LYS A 193 38.82 -22.06 -13.27
C LYS A 193 39.18 -21.49 -11.89
N SER A 194 40.40 -20.97 -11.81
CA SER A 194 40.88 -20.21 -10.66
C SER A 194 40.49 -18.73 -10.80
N LEU A 195 40.03 -18.13 -9.72
CA LEU A 195 39.70 -16.71 -9.62
C LEU A 195 40.06 -16.16 -8.23
N ALA A 196 40.10 -14.83 -8.09
CA ALA A 196 40.33 -14.19 -6.80
C ALA A 196 39.11 -14.36 -5.89
N TYR A 197 39.32 -14.86 -4.68
CA TYR A 197 38.27 -15.08 -3.71
C TYR A 197 37.62 -13.76 -3.30
N ASP A 198 36.30 -13.77 -3.23
CA ASP A 198 35.49 -12.63 -2.85
C ASP A 198 34.32 -13.17 -2.01
N PRO A 199 34.30 -12.93 -0.69
CA PRO A 199 33.25 -13.43 0.19
C PRO A 199 31.83 -12.96 -0.17
N GLN A 200 31.67 -11.90 -0.97
CA GLN A 200 30.36 -11.44 -1.43
C GLN A 200 29.77 -12.42 -2.46
N TRP A 201 30.60 -12.85 -3.41
CA TRP A 201 30.21 -13.66 -4.58
C TRP A 201 30.52 -15.14 -4.44
N HIS A 202 31.41 -15.50 -3.51
CA HIS A 202 31.96 -16.85 -3.38
C HIS A 202 31.69 -17.43 -1.99
N GLN A 203 31.57 -18.76 -1.95
CA GLN A 203 31.41 -19.56 -0.75
C GLN A 203 32.50 -20.63 -0.73
N LEU A 204 33.40 -20.55 0.26
CA LEU A 204 34.39 -21.61 0.48
C LEU A 204 33.71 -22.87 0.98
N ILE A 205 33.85 -23.95 0.21
CA ILE A 205 33.36 -25.29 0.60
C ILE A 205 34.49 -26.19 1.10
N GLN A 206 35.75 -25.82 0.83
CA GLN A 206 36.93 -26.55 1.27
C GLN A 206 38.13 -25.60 1.36
N GLY A 207 38.92 -25.75 2.43
CA GLY A 207 40.07 -24.90 2.70
C GLY A 207 39.72 -23.55 3.32
N SER A 208 40.74 -22.70 3.47
CA SER A 208 40.61 -21.33 3.97
C SER A 208 41.33 -20.41 2.99
N ALA A 209 40.65 -19.35 2.53
CA ALA A 209 41.23 -18.34 1.66
C ALA A 209 40.85 -16.94 2.17
N GLN A 210 41.80 -16.01 2.10
CA GLN A 210 41.56 -14.59 2.33
C GLN A 210 41.02 -13.92 1.06
N ALA A 211 40.33 -12.79 1.22
CA ALA A 211 39.85 -12.02 0.06
C ALA A 211 41.02 -11.67 -0.87
N GLY A 212 40.86 -11.95 -2.16
CA GLY A 212 41.90 -11.79 -3.18
C GLY A 212 42.74 -13.03 -3.46
N GLU A 213 42.75 -14.04 -2.58
CA GLU A 213 43.51 -15.28 -2.80
C GLU A 213 42.89 -16.15 -3.89
N ALA A 214 43.71 -16.91 -4.62
CA ALA A 214 43.27 -17.74 -5.72
C ALA A 214 42.47 -18.95 -5.21
N VAL A 215 41.24 -19.10 -5.70
CA VAL A 215 40.35 -20.24 -5.39
C VAL A 215 39.79 -20.85 -6.66
N THR A 216 39.53 -22.15 -6.66
CA THR A 216 39.00 -22.89 -7.80
C THR A 216 37.50 -23.08 -7.69
N VAL A 217 36.76 -22.69 -8.73
CA VAL A 217 35.30 -22.84 -8.77
C VAL A 217 34.91 -24.30 -8.93
N THR A 218 34.15 -24.82 -7.98
CA THR A 218 33.53 -26.16 -8.03
C THR A 218 32.12 -26.09 -8.59
N ARG A 219 31.32 -25.11 -8.14
CA ARG A 219 29.99 -24.83 -8.71
C ARG A 219 29.89 -23.34 -9.04
N PRO A 220 29.43 -22.97 -10.25
CA PRO A 220 29.28 -21.58 -10.62
C PRO A 220 28.13 -20.96 -9.83
N GLY A 221 28.33 -19.72 -9.39
CA GLY A 221 27.26 -18.90 -8.85
C GLY A 221 26.51 -18.19 -9.98
N TYR A 222 25.45 -17.46 -9.64
CA TYR A 222 24.70 -16.67 -10.61
C TYR A 222 24.25 -15.35 -10.01
N ARG A 223 24.21 -14.31 -10.84
CA ARG A 223 23.66 -12.99 -10.50
C ARG A 223 22.81 -12.45 -11.65
N GLN A 224 21.87 -11.58 -11.33
CA GLN A 224 21.07 -10.83 -12.28
C GLN A 224 21.18 -9.34 -11.97
N GLY A 225 21.91 -8.59 -12.79
CA GLY A 225 22.30 -7.22 -12.44
C GLY A 225 23.11 -7.20 -11.13
N ASP A 226 22.63 -6.41 -10.16
CA ASP A 226 23.22 -6.30 -8.82
C ASP A 226 22.70 -7.37 -7.84
N ARG A 227 21.66 -8.12 -8.24
CA ARG A 227 21.07 -9.14 -7.39
C ARG A 227 21.86 -10.44 -7.47
N LEU A 228 22.46 -10.84 -6.36
CA LEU A 228 23.02 -12.18 -6.17
C LEU A 228 21.89 -13.21 -6.13
N LEU A 229 21.95 -14.23 -7.00
CA LEU A 229 21.04 -15.38 -6.96
C LEU A 229 21.66 -16.51 -6.12
N HIS A 230 22.90 -16.87 -6.46
CA HIS A 230 23.67 -17.91 -5.78
C HIS A 230 25.15 -17.55 -5.76
N ARG A 231 25.82 -17.77 -4.61
CA ARG A 231 27.28 -17.67 -4.53
C ARG A 231 27.93 -18.83 -5.28
N ALA A 232 29.08 -18.58 -5.90
CA ALA A 232 29.86 -19.66 -6.48
C ALA A 232 30.53 -20.44 -5.36
N GLU A 233 30.48 -21.76 -5.45
CA GLU A 233 31.20 -22.60 -4.49
C GLU A 233 32.62 -22.81 -4.96
N VAL A 234 33.56 -22.50 -4.08
CA VAL A 234 34.98 -22.47 -4.40
C VAL A 234 35.78 -23.25 -3.37
N LYS A 235 36.94 -23.74 -3.81
CA LYS A 235 37.91 -24.43 -2.97
C LYS A 235 39.22 -23.65 -2.99
N ALA A 236 39.83 -23.47 -1.83
CA ALA A 236 41.20 -23.00 -1.71
C ALA A 236 42.18 -24.13 -2.06
#